data_AF-A0A7K2W7U8-F1
#
_entry.id   AF-A0A7K2W7U8-F1
#
_cell.length_a   1.000
_cell.length_b   1.000
_cell.length_c   1.000
_cell.angle_alpha   90.00
_cell.angle_beta   90.00
_cell.angle_gamma   90.00
#
_symmetry.space_group_name_H-M   'P 1'
#
loop_
_entity.id
_entity.type
_entity.pdbx_description
1 polymer ?
#
loop_
_entity_poly.entity_id
_entity_poly.type
_entity_poly.pdbx_seq_one_letter_code
_entity_poly.pdbx_strand_id
1 'polypeptide(L)'
;MNRAAAALAAVAALAALTACSSNDEPTAETKPSAVPSKAHADALAKAGIPPKPEGQTRTDLLAALRKVSPALVADEDKAVDHARNQCSAVNNKEPKRDWMAQQRFSSSGHEVSEAEAAQINEAIAEFCATA
;
A
#
# COMPACT_ATOMS: atom_id res chain seq x y z
N MET A 1 51.96 26.20 -14.86
CA MET A 1 52.85 26.07 -13.67
C MET A 1 51.92 26.12 -12.46
N ASN A 2 51.97 25.22 -11.48
CA ASN A 2 53.09 24.39 -11.02
C ASN A 2 53.04 22.92 -11.50
N ARG A 3 53.76 22.00 -10.82
CA ARG A 3 54.10 20.62 -11.28
C ARG A 3 54.07 19.60 -10.11
N ALA A 4 53.74 18.34 -10.44
CA ALA A 4 54.08 17.08 -9.73
C ALA A 4 53.57 16.90 -8.27
N ALA A 5 53.44 15.69 -7.68
CA ALA A 5 53.51 14.28 -8.13
C ALA A 5 52.37 13.50 -7.41
N ALA A 6 51.75 12.40 -7.86
CA ALA A 6 52.10 11.26 -8.76
C ALA A 6 52.68 10.00 -8.07
N ALA A 7 51.78 9.09 -7.64
CA ALA A 7 51.95 7.64 -7.38
C ALA A 7 50.52 7.02 -7.34
N LEU A 8 50.11 5.88 -7.91
CA LEU A 8 50.70 4.56 -8.25
C LEU A 8 51.06 3.70 -7.02
N ALA A 9 50.77 2.40 -6.89
CA ALA A 9 49.85 1.43 -7.55
C ALA A 9 49.83 0.12 -6.66
N ALA A 10 49.23 -1.06 -6.91
CA ALA A 10 48.33 -1.65 -7.94
C ALA A 10 47.81 -3.04 -7.43
N VAL A 11 46.72 -3.61 -8.02
CA VAL A 11 46.47 -5.09 -8.18
C VAL A 11 46.20 -5.91 -6.88
N ALA A 12 45.49 -7.05 -6.77
CA ALA A 12 44.55 -7.90 -7.55
C ALA A 12 43.50 -8.48 -6.56
N ALA A 13 42.24 -8.79 -6.87
CA ALA A 13 41.67 -9.78 -7.82
C ALA A 13 41.85 -11.28 -7.43
N LEU A 14 40.93 -11.79 -6.59
CA LEU A 14 40.56 -13.20 -6.32
C LEU A 14 39.10 -13.21 -5.83
N ALA A 15 38.24 -14.20 -6.06
CA ALA A 15 38.19 -15.27 -7.05
C ALA A 15 36.71 -15.65 -7.30
N ALA A 16 36.42 -16.53 -8.26
CA ALA A 16 35.05 -16.84 -8.67
C ALA A 16 34.17 -17.44 -7.55
N LEU A 17 32.92 -16.98 -7.45
CA LEU A 17 31.81 -17.85 -7.05
C LEU A 17 31.20 -18.46 -8.31
N THR A 18 30.98 -19.77 -8.28
CA THR A 18 30.57 -20.58 -9.42
C THR A 18 29.10 -20.36 -9.80
N ALA A 19 28.79 -20.53 -11.08
CA ALA A 19 27.41 -20.60 -11.54
C ALA A 19 26.67 -21.77 -10.85
N CYS A 20 25.53 -21.48 -10.23
CA CYS A 20 24.53 -22.50 -9.91
C CYS A 20 23.42 -22.40 -10.95
N SER A 21 23.54 -23.20 -12.01
CA SER A 21 22.47 -23.39 -12.99
C SER A 21 21.64 -24.61 -12.60
N SER A 22 20.70 -24.42 -11.67
CA SER A 22 19.59 -25.36 -11.43
C SER A 22 18.28 -24.68 -11.79
N ASN A 23 17.53 -25.31 -12.68
CA ASN A 23 16.23 -24.85 -13.15
C ASN A 23 15.15 -25.65 -12.41
N ASP A 24 14.72 -25.14 -11.25
CA ASP A 24 13.56 -25.66 -10.54
C ASP A 24 12.30 -24.85 -10.88
N GLU A 25 11.17 -25.55 -10.94
CA GLU A 25 9.88 -25.02 -11.40
C GLU A 25 9.25 -24.06 -10.38
N PRO A 26 8.31 -23.17 -10.78
CA PRO A 26 7.69 -22.23 -9.87
C PRO A 26 6.72 -22.93 -8.90
N THR A 27 7.27 -23.46 -7.80
CA THR A 27 6.50 -23.69 -6.58
C THR A 27 5.94 -22.36 -6.11
N ALA A 28 4.64 -22.17 -6.34
CA ALA A 28 3.91 -21.05 -5.78
C ALA A 28 3.86 -21.21 -4.25
N GLU A 29 4.87 -20.70 -3.56
CA GLU A 29 4.85 -20.56 -2.12
C GLU A 29 3.67 -19.65 -1.76
N THR A 30 2.57 -20.26 -1.31
CA THR A 30 1.46 -19.56 -0.66
C THR A 30 2.00 -18.92 0.61
N LYS A 31 2.55 -17.71 0.47
CA LYS A 31 3.10 -16.89 1.55
C LYS A 31 2.12 -16.91 2.71
N PRO A 32 2.50 -17.39 3.91
CA PRO A 32 1.58 -17.45 5.02
C PRO A 32 1.01 -16.06 5.31
N SER A 33 -0.31 -15.93 5.19
CA SER A 33 -1.05 -14.77 5.69
C SER A 33 -0.92 -14.75 7.20
N ALA A 34 0.15 -14.12 7.68
CA ALA A 34 0.47 -14.04 9.10
C ALA A 34 -0.69 -13.36 9.83
N VAL A 35 -1.42 -14.14 10.64
CA VAL A 35 -2.53 -13.63 11.45
C VAL A 35 -1.97 -12.52 12.35
N PRO A 36 -2.48 -11.28 12.29
CA PRO A 36 -1.95 -10.19 13.07
C PRO A 36 -2.08 -10.49 14.55
N SER A 37 -1.01 -10.25 15.32
CA SER A 37 -1.05 -10.45 16.77
C SER A 37 -2.08 -9.53 17.42
N LYS A 38 -2.63 -9.92 18.57
CA LYS A 38 -3.60 -9.08 19.29
C LYS A 38 -3.06 -7.65 19.51
N ALA A 39 -1.80 -7.51 19.92
CA ALA A 39 -1.17 -6.21 20.12
C ALA A 39 -1.12 -5.34 18.84
N HIS A 40 -1.01 -5.96 17.67
CA HIS A 40 -1.09 -5.26 16.38
C HIS A 40 -2.53 -4.84 16.05
N ALA A 41 -3.52 -5.72 16.26
CA ALA A 41 -4.93 -5.39 16.09
C ALA A 41 -5.38 -4.26 17.03
N ASP A 42 -5.02 -4.34 18.32
CA ASP A 42 -5.27 -3.32 19.35
C ASP A 42 -4.60 -1.97 19.00
N ALA A 43 -3.51 -1.98 18.23
CA ALA A 43 -2.83 -0.76 17.76
C ALA A 43 -3.50 -0.14 16.51
N LEU A 44 -4.00 -0.96 15.58
CA LEU A 44 -4.76 -0.47 14.41
C LEU A 44 -6.09 0.19 14.82
N ALA A 45 -6.85 -0.44 15.72
CA ALA A 45 -8.09 0.13 16.25
C ALA A 45 -7.85 1.48 16.93
N LYS A 46 -6.80 1.60 17.75
CA LYS A 46 -6.37 2.88 18.36
C LYS A 46 -5.94 3.95 17.37
N ALA A 47 -5.57 3.57 16.14
CA ALA A 47 -5.27 4.49 15.05
C ALA A 47 -6.52 4.85 14.21
N GLY A 48 -7.70 4.29 14.52
CA GLY A 48 -8.91 4.42 13.69
C GLY A 48 -8.84 3.63 12.38
N ILE A 49 -8.04 2.54 12.34
CA ILE A 49 -7.88 1.67 11.18
C ILE A 49 -8.63 0.35 11.46
N PRO A 50 -9.73 0.05 10.75
CA PRO A 50 -10.54 -1.14 11.00
C PRO A 50 -9.79 -2.44 10.65
N PRO A 51 -10.26 -3.61 11.12
CA PRO A 51 -9.80 -4.92 10.63
C PRO A 51 -9.91 -5.02 9.10
N LYS A 52 -9.27 -6.03 8.49
CA LYS A 52 -9.44 -6.25 7.05
C LYS A 52 -10.85 -6.81 6.81
N PRO A 53 -11.70 -6.17 5.98
CA PRO A 53 -13.05 -6.64 5.76
C PRO A 53 -13.04 -7.94 4.94
N GLU A 54 -13.99 -8.80 5.27
CA GLU A 54 -14.22 -10.09 4.63
C GLU A 54 -15.70 -10.21 4.22
N GLY A 55 -16.02 -11.23 3.41
CA GLY A 55 -17.39 -11.50 2.99
C GLY A 55 -18.12 -10.28 2.42
N GLN A 56 -19.36 -10.06 2.88
CA GLN A 56 -20.23 -8.99 2.38
C GLN A 56 -19.64 -7.59 2.59
N THR A 57 -19.00 -7.31 3.74
CA THR A 57 -18.39 -5.99 4.02
C THR A 57 -17.27 -5.66 3.03
N ARG A 58 -16.51 -6.65 2.55
CA ARG A 58 -15.53 -6.45 1.48
C ARG A 58 -16.22 -6.14 0.15
N THR A 59 -17.27 -6.88 -0.20
CA THR A 59 -18.08 -6.65 -1.40
C THR A 59 -18.68 -5.25 -1.43
N ASP A 60 -19.26 -4.80 -0.31
CA ASP A 60 -19.94 -3.50 -0.22
C ASP A 60 -18.96 -2.34 -0.29
N LEU A 61 -17.81 -2.42 0.38
CA LEU A 61 -16.72 -1.45 0.28
C LEU A 61 -16.20 -1.32 -1.16
N LEU A 62 -15.97 -2.44 -1.83
CA LEU A 62 -15.51 -2.44 -3.23
C LEU A 62 -16.61 -1.95 -4.18
N ALA A 63 -17.89 -2.23 -3.90
CA ALA A 63 -19.01 -1.68 -4.65
C ALA A 63 -19.18 -0.16 -4.42
N ALA A 64 -18.88 0.35 -3.23
CA ALA A 64 -18.89 1.77 -2.91
C ALA A 64 -17.78 2.53 -3.67
N LEU A 65 -16.53 2.07 -3.59
CA LEU A 65 -15.41 2.64 -4.34
C LEU A 65 -15.65 2.59 -5.86
N ARG A 66 -16.15 1.46 -6.38
CA ARG A 66 -16.46 1.26 -7.81
C ARG A 66 -17.54 2.20 -8.36
N LYS A 67 -18.42 2.74 -7.51
CA LYS A 67 -19.42 3.78 -7.88
C LYS A 67 -18.80 5.16 -8.08
N VAL A 68 -17.70 5.46 -7.39
CA VAL A 68 -16.95 6.72 -7.57
C VAL A 68 -16.14 6.64 -8.86
N SER A 69 -15.29 5.63 -8.98
CA SER A 69 -14.52 5.36 -10.19
C SER A 69 -14.14 3.87 -10.26
N PRO A 70 -14.40 3.16 -11.38
CA PRO A 70 -13.98 1.76 -11.54
C PRO A 70 -12.47 1.53 -11.44
N ALA A 71 -11.65 2.57 -11.70
CA ALA A 71 -10.19 2.46 -11.61
C ALA A 71 -9.69 2.37 -10.15
N LEU A 72 -10.47 2.85 -9.17
CA LEU A 72 -10.16 2.75 -7.74
C LEU A 72 -10.12 1.30 -7.22
N VAL A 73 -10.68 0.37 -7.98
CA VAL A 73 -10.78 -1.07 -7.66
C VAL A 73 -10.14 -1.96 -8.73
N ALA A 74 -9.21 -1.42 -9.52
CA ALA A 74 -8.40 -2.18 -10.47
C ALA A 74 -7.47 -3.21 -9.78
N ASP A 75 -7.15 -2.97 -8.51
CA ASP A 75 -6.55 -3.92 -7.57
C ASP A 75 -7.40 -3.88 -6.29
N GLU A 76 -8.24 -4.90 -6.08
CA GLU A 76 -9.22 -4.91 -4.98
C GLU A 76 -8.59 -5.04 -3.59
N ASP A 77 -7.48 -5.76 -3.45
CA ASP A 77 -6.80 -5.89 -2.15
C ASP A 77 -6.09 -4.60 -1.76
N LYS A 78 -5.45 -3.93 -2.73
CA LYS A 78 -4.90 -2.59 -2.55
C LYS A 78 -6.00 -1.55 -2.28
N ALA A 79 -7.14 -1.62 -2.96
CA ALA A 79 -8.29 -0.74 -2.70
C ALA A 79 -8.83 -0.89 -1.27
N VAL A 80 -8.97 -2.13 -0.80
CA VAL A 80 -9.36 -2.44 0.59
C VAL A 80 -8.34 -1.88 1.59
N ASP A 81 -7.04 -2.13 1.40
CA ASP A 81 -6.03 -1.63 2.32
C ASP A 81 -5.82 -0.11 2.21
N HIS A 82 -6.17 0.52 1.08
CA HIS A 82 -6.24 1.98 0.96
C HIS A 82 -7.43 2.56 1.74
N ALA A 83 -8.63 2.01 1.62
CA ALA A 83 -9.78 2.44 2.42
C ALA A 83 -9.50 2.32 3.93
N ARG A 84 -8.96 1.18 4.38
CA ARG A 84 -8.58 0.95 5.79
C ARG A 84 -7.62 2.01 6.33
N ASN A 85 -6.55 2.29 5.58
CA ASN A 85 -5.56 3.31 5.99
C ASN A 85 -6.09 4.75 5.87
N GLN A 86 -7.14 4.99 5.07
CA GLN A 86 -7.82 6.27 4.97
C GLN A 86 -8.80 6.51 6.13
N CYS A 87 -9.35 5.46 6.75
CA CYS A 87 -10.28 5.58 7.87
C CYS A 87 -9.73 6.37 9.07
N SER A 88 -8.42 6.31 9.32
CA SER A 88 -7.79 7.16 10.34
C SER A 88 -8.04 8.67 10.09
N ALA A 89 -7.96 9.11 8.83
CA ALA A 89 -8.20 10.50 8.45
C ALA A 89 -9.70 10.87 8.46
N VAL A 90 -10.57 9.93 8.12
CA VAL A 90 -12.04 10.10 8.17
C VAL A 90 -12.52 10.22 9.62
N ASN A 91 -12.13 9.26 10.47
CA ASN A 91 -12.60 9.14 11.86
C ASN A 91 -12.06 10.27 12.75
N ASN A 92 -10.78 10.65 12.58
CA ASN A 92 -10.19 11.81 13.27
C ASN A 92 -10.59 13.16 12.64
N LYS A 93 -11.37 13.16 11.54
CA LYS A 93 -11.86 14.35 10.82
C LYS A 93 -10.72 15.27 10.37
N GLU A 94 -9.64 14.67 9.86
CA GLU A 94 -8.43 15.38 9.43
C GLU A 94 -8.75 16.49 8.41
N PRO A 95 -8.30 17.74 8.61
CA PRO A 95 -8.55 18.86 7.69
C PRO A 95 -8.02 18.65 6.28
N LYS A 96 -7.13 17.67 6.07
CA LYS A 96 -6.55 17.29 4.78
C LYS A 96 -6.98 15.90 4.30
N ARG A 97 -8.03 15.30 4.86
CA ARG A 97 -8.48 13.94 4.48
C ARG A 97 -8.69 13.76 2.97
N ASP A 98 -9.16 14.79 2.27
CA ASP A 98 -9.42 14.72 0.83
C ASP A 98 -8.09 14.71 0.04
N TRP A 99 -7.13 15.57 0.38
CA TRP A 99 -5.76 15.47 -0.15
C TRP A 99 -5.10 14.11 0.19
N MET A 100 -5.30 13.57 1.40
CA MET A 100 -4.79 12.24 1.76
C MET A 100 -5.42 11.13 0.90
N ALA A 101 -6.70 11.24 0.55
CA ALA A 101 -7.35 10.31 -0.37
C ALA A 101 -6.76 10.43 -1.79
N GLN A 102 -6.51 11.64 -2.30
CA GLN A 102 -5.82 11.84 -3.60
C GLN A 102 -4.46 11.12 -3.61
N GLN A 103 -3.61 11.36 -2.60
CA GLN A 103 -2.27 10.76 -2.52
C GLN A 103 -2.31 9.22 -2.36
N ARG A 104 -3.37 8.68 -1.75
CA ARG A 104 -3.49 7.26 -1.45
C ARG A 104 -4.14 6.45 -2.56
N PHE A 105 -5.16 6.98 -3.23
CA PHE A 105 -5.92 6.26 -4.25
C PHE A 105 -5.46 6.54 -5.69
N SER A 106 -4.66 7.58 -5.93
CA SER A 106 -4.06 7.82 -7.24
C SER A 106 -3.09 6.71 -7.66
N SER A 107 -2.99 6.50 -8.97
CA SER A 107 -2.13 5.51 -9.62
C SER A 107 -1.63 6.04 -10.97
N SER A 108 -0.68 5.36 -11.59
CA SER A 108 -0.18 5.71 -12.93
C SER A 108 -1.22 5.60 -14.06
N GLY A 109 -2.37 4.95 -13.81
CA GLY A 109 -3.48 4.86 -14.76
C GLY A 109 -4.70 5.73 -14.40
N HIS A 110 -4.70 6.37 -13.23
CA HIS A 110 -5.81 7.19 -12.73
C HIS A 110 -5.30 8.11 -11.61
N GLU A 111 -5.19 9.39 -11.90
CA GLU A 111 -5.04 10.44 -10.89
C GLU A 111 -6.43 10.77 -10.33
N VAL A 112 -6.55 10.81 -9.00
CA VAL A 112 -7.83 11.05 -8.29
C VAL A 112 -8.02 12.54 -8.09
N SER A 113 -9.10 13.09 -8.65
CA SER A 113 -9.44 14.50 -8.50
C SER A 113 -9.90 14.87 -7.08
N GLU A 114 -9.94 16.16 -6.77
CA GLU A 114 -10.45 16.66 -5.49
C GLU A 114 -11.93 16.27 -5.24
N ALA A 115 -12.74 16.23 -6.30
CA ALA A 115 -14.14 15.81 -6.22
C ALA A 115 -14.26 14.30 -5.94
N GLU A 116 -13.49 13.46 -6.64
CA GLU A 116 -13.46 12.01 -6.39
C GLU A 116 -12.88 11.70 -5.00
N ALA A 117 -11.92 12.48 -4.51
CA ALA A 117 -11.36 12.33 -3.18
C ALA A 117 -12.37 12.59 -2.05
N ALA A 118 -13.21 13.61 -2.21
CA ALA A 118 -14.34 13.85 -1.31
C ALA A 118 -15.35 12.68 -1.37
N GLN A 119 -15.72 12.25 -2.58
CA GLN A 119 -16.62 11.11 -2.81
C GLN A 119 -16.07 9.79 -2.27
N ILE A 120 -14.74 9.55 -2.30
CA ILE A 120 -14.09 8.40 -1.66
C ILE A 120 -14.28 8.46 -0.15
N ASN A 121 -14.01 9.61 0.48
CA ASN A 121 -14.16 9.78 1.92
C ASN A 121 -15.63 9.61 2.39
N GLU A 122 -16.60 9.99 1.57
CA GLU A 122 -18.02 9.70 1.79
C GLU A 122 -18.34 8.20 1.59
N ALA A 123 -17.90 7.61 0.49
CA ALA A 123 -18.19 6.22 0.12
C ALA A 123 -17.61 5.18 1.09
N ILE A 124 -16.51 5.50 1.80
CA ILE A 124 -15.94 4.62 2.82
C ILE A 124 -16.40 4.96 4.25
N ALA A 125 -17.19 6.01 4.47
CA ALA A 125 -17.49 6.50 5.82
C ALA A 125 -18.18 5.45 6.71
N GLU A 126 -19.15 4.70 6.16
CA GLU A 126 -19.83 3.61 6.87
C GLU A 126 -18.87 2.46 7.22
N PHE A 127 -17.96 2.11 6.31
CA PHE A 127 -16.91 1.12 6.58
C PHE A 127 -15.94 1.61 7.68
N CYS A 128 -15.56 2.88 7.66
CA CYS A 128 -14.67 3.46 8.65
C CYS A 128 -15.28 3.55 10.06
N ALA A 129 -16.61 3.57 10.19
CA ALA A 129 -17.30 3.46 11.46
C ALA A 129 -17.19 2.07 12.13
N THR A 130 -16.49 1.09 11.51
CA THR A 130 -16.21 -0.25 12.08
C THR A 130 -14.85 -0.38 12.78
N ALA A 131 -14.15 0.74 13.01
CA ALA A 131 -12.79 0.81 13.54
C ALA A 131 -12.68 0.87 15.08
#